data_AF-A0A0F9G653-F1
#
_entry.id   AF-A0A0F9G653-F1
#
_cell.length_a   1.000
_cell.length_b   1.000
_cell.length_c   1.000
_cell.angle_alpha   90.00
_cell.angle_beta   90.00
_cell.angle_gamma   90.00
#
_symmetry.space_group_name_H-M   'P 1'
#
loop_
_entity.id
_entity.type
_entity.pdbx_description
1 polymer ?
#
loop_
_entity_poly.entity_id
_entity_poly.type
_entity_poly.pdbx_seq_one_letter_code
_entity_poly.pdbx_strand_id
1 'polypeptide(L)'
;MPQQSHARFPNGPVTVASPILHHGPLPASADLVVIGGGIAGVTAALDLANHGCTVHLVEREKQLGGNFRDVHFTMDGHPAQQYLAALIEQVENHSNIQLHVDSAISELAGFVGNFASTISANGDGQAVEVEHGAVIVATGAQEIETDEYLRGQDPRVLTLRELETALAGDDPDMTEKIDSARSVVFVQCVGSRCTERPYCSRICCNKSIKNALKLKGRNPDVNVYVLYRDVRAYGVHELAYRQARESGVIFIRYEEDAKPQVAAENGALTVRVLDPILGREVVIEADLIALAVGIEAQSDNKVLSQMLKVPLNSEGFFLEAHVKLRPVDFATDGVFVCGLAHYPKDVSEAVAQARAAAGRAMTVLSKETIEAPGKVSLVRAERCAGCGACVAVCPFGALEIDQEKRVAVVNEALCKGCGACTATCRSGAIDLRGFRDEQLVAAMETVAV
;
A
#
# COMPACT_ATOMS: atom_id res chain seq x y z
N MET A 1 44.92 21.08 34.94
CA MET A 1 44.45 20.36 33.74
C MET A 1 44.79 18.89 33.93
N PRO A 2 43.81 18.01 34.17
CA PRO A 2 44.09 16.60 34.39
C PRO A 2 44.49 15.94 33.07
N GLN A 3 45.54 15.14 33.14
CA GLN A 3 46.08 14.35 32.03
C GLN A 3 45.02 13.39 31.50
N GLN A 4 44.80 13.41 30.18
CA GLN A 4 44.01 12.38 29.49
C GLN A 4 44.70 11.04 29.69
N SER A 5 44.09 10.17 30.49
CA SER A 5 44.45 8.76 30.56
C SER A 5 44.03 8.11 29.24
N HIS A 6 45.00 7.81 28.38
CA HIS A 6 44.78 6.89 27.27
C HIS A 6 44.40 5.52 27.85
N ALA A 7 43.12 5.16 27.74
CA ALA A 7 42.68 3.79 27.98
C ALA A 7 43.40 2.89 26.96
N ARG A 8 44.40 2.14 27.43
CA ARG A 8 44.97 1.03 26.67
C ARG A 8 43.94 -0.08 26.70
N PHE A 9 43.20 -0.26 25.61
CA PHE A 9 42.46 -1.49 25.38
C PHE A 9 43.44 -2.67 25.49
N PRO A 10 43.12 -3.73 26.25
CA PRO A 10 43.97 -4.90 26.32
C PRO A 10 44.10 -5.50 24.90
N ASN A 11 45.34 -5.71 24.47
CA ASN A 11 45.70 -6.35 23.21
C ASN A 11 45.34 -7.85 23.25
N GLY A 12 44.05 -8.17 23.30
CA GLY A 12 43.57 -9.50 22.93
C GLY A 12 43.74 -9.70 21.42
N PRO A 13 44.00 -10.93 20.94
CA PRO A 13 44.05 -11.20 19.51
C PRO A 13 42.68 -10.84 18.89
N VAL A 14 42.64 -9.78 18.09
CA VAL A 14 41.49 -9.50 17.23
C VAL A 14 41.52 -10.54 16.14
N THR A 15 40.77 -11.63 16.32
CA THR A 15 40.54 -12.61 15.27
C THR A 15 39.82 -11.89 14.14
N VAL A 16 40.54 -11.52 13.09
CA VAL A 16 39.97 -10.85 11.92
C VAL A 16 38.82 -11.72 11.44
N ALA A 17 37.62 -11.15 11.42
CA ALA A 17 36.45 -11.84 10.88
C ALA A 17 36.84 -12.36 9.49
N SER A 18 36.76 -13.68 9.28
CA SER A 18 37.03 -14.25 7.96
C SER A 18 36.19 -13.49 6.93
N PRO A 19 36.74 -13.14 5.76
CA PRO A 19 35.98 -12.43 4.75
C PRO A 19 34.69 -13.19 4.50
N ILE A 20 33.56 -12.51 4.67
CA ILE A 20 32.27 -13.07 4.32
C ILE A 20 32.25 -13.09 2.80
N LEU A 21 32.60 -14.23 2.22
CA LEU A 21 32.49 -14.43 0.79
C LEU A 21 31.00 -14.39 0.46
N HIS A 22 30.60 -13.42 -0.37
CA HIS A 22 29.32 -13.46 -1.04
C HIS A 22 29.24 -14.79 -1.78
N HIS A 23 28.13 -15.49 -1.63
CA HIS A 23 27.89 -16.74 -2.34
C HIS A 23 27.86 -16.47 -3.84
N GLY A 24 28.18 -17.50 -4.63
CA GLY A 24 28.18 -17.40 -6.08
C GLY A 24 26.85 -16.84 -6.61
N PRO A 25 26.89 -16.15 -7.76
CA PRO A 25 25.70 -15.52 -8.34
C PRO A 25 24.58 -16.55 -8.53
N LEU A 26 23.39 -16.24 -8.00
CA LEU A 26 22.18 -17.05 -8.22
C LEU A 26 21.47 -16.55 -9.48
N PRO A 27 20.98 -17.42 -10.37
CA PRO A 27 20.15 -16.99 -11.51
C PRO A 27 18.99 -16.11 -11.05
N ALA A 28 18.59 -15.15 -11.85
CA ALA A 28 17.44 -14.30 -11.55
C ALA A 28 16.44 -14.37 -12.69
N SER A 29 15.16 -14.53 -12.35
CA SER A 29 14.08 -14.42 -13.32
C SER A 29 13.84 -12.94 -13.67
N ALA A 30 13.60 -12.68 -14.96
CA ALA A 30 13.21 -11.38 -15.48
C ALA A 30 11.67 -11.15 -15.41
N ASP A 31 10.93 -12.17 -14.97
CA ASP A 31 9.48 -12.12 -14.84
C ASP A 31 9.09 -11.48 -13.50
N LEU A 32 7.89 -10.90 -13.41
CA LEU A 32 7.38 -10.38 -12.13
C LEU A 32 5.90 -10.68 -11.93
N VAL A 33 5.48 -10.59 -10.66
CA VAL A 33 4.07 -10.60 -10.27
C VAL A 33 3.64 -9.20 -9.82
N VAL A 34 2.55 -8.68 -10.38
CA VAL A 34 1.86 -7.47 -9.89
C VAL A 34 0.54 -7.89 -9.26
N ILE A 35 0.34 -7.56 -7.99
CA ILE A 35 -0.85 -7.95 -7.22
C ILE A 35 -1.80 -6.75 -7.12
N GLY A 36 -2.92 -6.81 -7.84
CA GLY A 36 -3.94 -5.77 -7.93
C GLY A 36 -3.92 -5.06 -9.28
N GLY A 37 -5.05 -5.11 -9.99
CA GLY A 37 -5.29 -4.52 -11.31
C GLY A 37 -5.96 -3.15 -11.27
N GLY A 38 -5.81 -2.39 -10.18
CA GLY A 38 -6.17 -0.98 -10.13
C GLY A 38 -5.25 -0.09 -10.99
N ILE A 39 -5.53 1.21 -11.07
CA ILE A 39 -4.75 2.15 -11.89
C ILE A 39 -3.23 2.08 -11.62
N ALA A 40 -2.82 1.88 -10.36
CA ALA A 40 -1.41 1.75 -9.99
C ALA A 40 -0.78 0.45 -10.50
N GLY A 41 -1.48 -0.68 -10.36
CA GLY A 41 -0.98 -1.98 -10.81
C GLY A 41 -0.95 -2.09 -12.34
N VAL A 42 -2.00 -1.62 -13.01
CA VAL A 42 -2.05 -1.53 -14.48
C VAL A 42 -0.90 -0.66 -15.02
N THR A 43 -0.66 0.50 -14.39
CA THR A 43 0.47 1.36 -14.77
C THR A 43 1.81 0.65 -14.59
N ALA A 44 2.04 0.02 -13.44
CA ALA A 44 3.30 -0.69 -13.17
C ALA A 44 3.51 -1.87 -14.14
N ALA A 45 2.45 -2.62 -14.42
CA ALA A 45 2.48 -3.75 -15.35
C ALA A 45 2.82 -3.30 -16.78
N LEU A 46 2.15 -2.26 -17.29
CA LEU A 46 2.43 -1.71 -18.61
C LEU A 46 3.85 -1.15 -18.71
N ASP A 47 4.29 -0.37 -17.71
CA ASP A 47 5.64 0.19 -17.71
C ASP A 47 6.70 -0.93 -17.79
N LEU A 48 6.57 -2.01 -17.01
CA LEU A 48 7.53 -3.13 -17.02
C LEU A 48 7.44 -3.97 -18.29
N ALA A 49 6.22 -4.25 -18.76
CA ALA A 49 5.99 -5.04 -19.97
C ALA A 49 6.55 -4.36 -21.22
N ASN A 50 6.40 -3.03 -21.31
CA ASN A 50 6.98 -2.20 -22.37
C ASN A 50 8.53 -2.20 -22.36
N HIS A 51 9.15 -2.51 -21.21
CA HIS A 51 10.60 -2.70 -21.08
C HIS A 51 11.03 -4.16 -21.30
N GLY A 52 10.11 -5.05 -21.72
CA GLY A 52 10.43 -6.43 -22.11
C GLY A 52 10.32 -7.46 -20.99
N CYS A 53 9.89 -7.08 -19.78
CA CYS A 53 9.63 -8.05 -18.70
C CYS A 53 8.31 -8.80 -18.94
N THR A 54 8.28 -10.10 -18.63
CA THR A 54 7.01 -10.82 -18.51
C THR A 54 6.33 -10.43 -17.20
N VAL A 55 5.06 -10.04 -17.27
CA VAL A 55 4.30 -9.57 -16.11
C VAL A 55 3.09 -10.48 -15.88
N HIS A 56 3.02 -11.10 -14.72
CA HIS A 56 1.81 -11.75 -14.24
C HIS A 56 0.99 -10.72 -13.46
N LEU A 57 -0.05 -10.16 -14.07
CA LEU A 57 -0.96 -9.22 -13.42
C LEU A 57 -2.14 -9.98 -12.80
N VAL A 58 -2.20 -10.00 -11.47
CA VAL A 58 -3.22 -10.74 -10.72
C VAL A 58 -4.25 -9.77 -10.16
N GLU A 59 -5.51 -9.93 -10.55
CA GLU A 59 -6.65 -9.14 -10.09
C GLU A 59 -7.72 -10.06 -9.48
N ARG A 60 -8.16 -9.71 -8.27
CA ARG A 60 -9.13 -10.51 -7.51
C ARG A 60 -10.54 -10.40 -8.08
N GLU A 61 -10.87 -9.30 -8.73
CA GLU A 61 -12.13 -9.09 -9.43
C GLU A 61 -12.09 -9.59 -10.88
N LYS A 62 -13.25 -9.70 -11.51
CA LYS A 62 -13.38 -10.10 -12.92
C LYS A 62 -12.93 -9.02 -13.91
N GLN A 63 -12.65 -7.82 -13.43
CA GLN A 63 -12.37 -6.64 -14.26
C GLN A 63 -11.27 -5.79 -13.62
N LEU A 64 -10.47 -5.15 -14.46
CA LEU A 64 -9.43 -4.21 -14.06
C LEU A 64 -10.00 -2.82 -13.73
N GLY A 65 -9.16 -1.99 -13.11
CA GLY A 65 -9.40 -0.57 -12.85
C GLY A 65 -9.57 -0.21 -11.37
N GLY A 66 -10.06 -1.14 -10.54
CA GLY A 66 -10.26 -0.94 -9.10
C GLY A 66 -11.08 0.33 -8.81
N ASN A 67 -10.66 1.10 -7.80
CA ASN A 67 -11.33 2.36 -7.41
C ASN A 67 -11.34 3.44 -8.51
N PHE A 68 -10.49 3.33 -9.54
CA PHE A 68 -10.46 4.32 -10.61
C PHE A 68 -11.66 4.19 -11.57
N ARG A 69 -12.36 3.04 -11.54
CA ARG A 69 -13.66 2.88 -12.24
C ARG A 69 -14.70 3.88 -11.74
N ASP A 70 -14.61 4.33 -10.50
CA ASP A 70 -15.56 5.29 -9.91
C ASP A 70 -15.08 6.75 -10.05
N VAL A 71 -14.06 6.99 -10.87
CA VAL A 71 -13.55 8.33 -11.19
C VAL A 71 -14.00 8.68 -12.61
N HIS A 72 -14.96 9.57 -12.75
CA HIS A 72 -15.56 9.89 -14.06
C HIS A 72 -14.90 11.08 -14.73
N PHE A 73 -14.41 12.04 -13.92
CA PHE A 73 -13.74 13.23 -14.41
C PHE A 73 -12.60 13.65 -13.49
N THR A 74 -11.55 14.22 -14.08
CA THR A 74 -10.42 14.79 -13.34
C THR A 74 -10.64 16.27 -13.04
N MET A 75 -9.80 16.86 -12.18
CA MET A 75 -9.87 18.29 -11.86
C MET A 75 -9.74 19.17 -13.11
N ASP A 76 -8.92 18.74 -14.08
CA ASP A 76 -8.68 19.46 -15.33
C ASP A 76 -9.67 19.09 -16.45
N GLY A 77 -10.71 18.31 -16.14
CA GLY A 77 -11.76 17.95 -17.09
C GLY A 77 -11.43 16.81 -18.07
N HIS A 78 -10.26 16.18 -17.95
CA HIS A 78 -9.91 15.02 -18.79
C HIS A 78 -10.84 13.81 -18.51
N PRO A 79 -11.18 13.03 -19.56
CA PRO A 79 -12.09 11.89 -19.45
C PRO A 79 -11.38 10.69 -18.79
N ALA A 80 -11.60 10.52 -17.49
CA ALA A 80 -10.93 9.49 -16.69
C ALA A 80 -11.30 8.06 -17.16
N GLN A 81 -12.55 7.82 -17.55
CA GLN A 81 -13.01 6.52 -18.04
C GLN A 81 -12.38 6.13 -19.38
N GLN A 82 -12.22 7.09 -20.30
CA GLN A 82 -11.53 6.84 -21.57
C GLN A 82 -10.06 6.50 -21.33
N TYR A 83 -9.41 7.20 -20.40
CA TYR A 83 -8.04 6.90 -20.00
C TYR A 83 -7.91 5.50 -19.42
N LEU A 84 -8.83 5.09 -18.53
CA LEU A 84 -8.85 3.74 -17.99
C LEU A 84 -9.05 2.68 -19.07
N ALA A 85 -10.06 2.86 -19.94
CA ALA A 85 -10.35 1.93 -21.03
C ALA A 85 -9.13 1.73 -21.95
N ALA A 86 -8.43 2.80 -22.30
CA ALA A 86 -7.22 2.74 -23.11
C ALA A 86 -6.07 1.98 -22.44
N LEU A 87 -5.95 2.06 -21.10
CA LEU A 87 -4.94 1.30 -20.37
C LEU A 87 -5.32 -0.18 -20.26
N ILE A 88 -6.59 -0.49 -20.05
CA ILE A 88 -7.09 -1.87 -20.01
C ILE A 88 -6.89 -2.54 -21.38
N GLU A 89 -7.25 -1.87 -22.47
CA GLU A 89 -7.02 -2.35 -23.83
C GLU A 89 -5.54 -2.62 -24.10
N GLN A 90 -4.65 -1.74 -23.62
CA GLN A 90 -3.21 -1.99 -23.72
C GLN A 90 -2.80 -3.24 -22.94
N VAL A 91 -3.28 -3.42 -21.70
CA VAL A 91 -2.96 -4.60 -20.89
C VAL A 91 -3.42 -5.89 -21.55
N GLU A 92 -4.67 -5.94 -22.00
CA GLU A 92 -5.28 -7.14 -22.59
C GLU A 92 -4.60 -7.56 -23.91
N ASN A 93 -4.05 -6.60 -24.65
CA ASN A 93 -3.39 -6.86 -25.93
C ASN A 93 -1.84 -6.92 -25.84
N HIS A 94 -1.25 -6.74 -24.64
CA HIS A 94 0.20 -6.72 -24.49
C HIS A 94 0.77 -8.14 -24.43
N SER A 95 1.67 -8.50 -25.37
CA SER A 95 2.22 -9.87 -25.46
C SER A 95 3.00 -10.34 -24.22
N ASN A 96 3.59 -9.40 -23.48
CA ASN A 96 4.35 -9.70 -22.27
C ASN A 96 3.52 -9.64 -20.98
N ILE A 97 2.20 -9.40 -21.05
CA ILE A 97 1.34 -9.40 -19.86
C ILE A 97 0.47 -10.66 -19.86
N GLN A 98 0.64 -11.47 -18.83
CA GLN A 98 -0.25 -12.58 -18.51
C GLN A 98 -1.26 -12.09 -17.48
N LEU A 99 -2.50 -11.90 -17.92
CA LEU A 99 -3.58 -11.38 -17.11
C LEU A 99 -4.33 -12.51 -16.39
N HIS A 100 -4.40 -12.44 -15.06
CA HIS A 100 -5.11 -13.37 -14.19
C HIS A 100 -6.20 -12.62 -13.44
N VAL A 101 -7.41 -12.53 -14.03
CA VAL A 101 -8.60 -11.96 -13.37
C VAL A 101 -9.31 -13.01 -12.53
N ASP A 102 -10.17 -12.57 -11.62
CA ASP A 102 -10.89 -13.43 -10.67
C ASP A 102 -9.94 -14.38 -9.93
N SER A 103 -8.74 -13.88 -9.59
CA SER A 103 -7.61 -14.67 -9.10
C SER A 103 -6.87 -13.97 -7.97
N ALA A 104 -6.29 -14.76 -7.06
CA ALA A 104 -5.50 -14.26 -5.95
C ALA A 104 -4.22 -15.08 -5.75
N ILE A 105 -3.23 -14.48 -5.09
CA ILE A 105 -2.04 -15.20 -4.63
C ILE A 105 -2.41 -16.00 -3.37
N SER A 106 -2.27 -17.31 -3.43
CA SER A 106 -2.54 -18.21 -2.30
C SER A 106 -1.28 -18.59 -1.55
N GLU A 107 -0.16 -18.73 -2.25
CA GLU A 107 1.15 -19.03 -1.67
C GLU A 107 2.24 -18.21 -2.35
N LEU A 108 3.26 -17.84 -1.57
CA LEU A 108 4.45 -17.15 -2.06
C LEU A 108 5.66 -17.58 -1.26
N ALA A 109 6.67 -18.07 -1.97
CA ALA A 109 7.92 -18.54 -1.41
C ALA A 109 9.12 -18.00 -2.20
N GLY A 110 10.31 -18.22 -1.66
CA GLY A 110 11.57 -17.82 -2.31
C GLY A 110 12.11 -16.47 -1.84
N PHE A 111 12.90 -15.85 -2.69
CA PHE A 111 13.66 -14.63 -2.41
C PHE A 111 13.87 -13.82 -3.67
N VAL A 112 14.38 -12.58 -3.53
CA VAL A 112 14.69 -11.69 -4.65
C VAL A 112 15.39 -12.42 -5.81
N GLY A 113 14.83 -12.30 -7.01
CA GLY A 113 15.29 -12.98 -8.23
C GLY A 113 14.76 -14.41 -8.42
N ASN A 114 14.28 -15.08 -7.35
CA ASN A 114 13.86 -16.48 -7.35
C ASN A 114 12.66 -16.68 -6.42
N PHE A 115 11.56 -16.01 -6.72
CA PHE A 115 10.27 -16.25 -6.07
C PHE A 115 9.48 -17.29 -6.85
N ALA A 116 8.65 -18.04 -6.13
CA ALA A 116 7.59 -18.86 -6.70
C ALA A 116 6.27 -18.44 -6.05
N SER A 117 5.29 -18.12 -6.88
CA SER A 117 3.94 -17.76 -6.44
C SER A 117 2.91 -18.73 -6.99
N THR A 118 1.95 -19.11 -6.16
CA THR A 118 0.77 -19.85 -6.60
C THR A 118 -0.39 -18.87 -6.78
N ILE A 119 -0.89 -18.80 -8.02
CA ILE A 119 -2.07 -18.03 -8.41
C ILE A 119 -3.26 -18.99 -8.42
N SER A 120 -4.29 -18.68 -7.65
CA SER A 120 -5.51 -19.46 -7.57
C SER A 120 -6.68 -18.63 -8.08
N ALA A 121 -7.36 -19.12 -9.11
CA ALA A 121 -8.62 -18.54 -9.54
C ALA A 121 -9.72 -18.83 -8.50
N ASN A 122 -10.65 -17.90 -8.32
CA ASN A 122 -11.80 -18.07 -7.46
C ASN A 122 -12.72 -19.18 -8.03
N GLY A 123 -13.01 -20.22 -7.26
CA GLY A 123 -13.84 -21.38 -7.67
C GLY A 123 -13.04 -22.66 -7.91
N ASP A 124 -13.56 -23.58 -8.75
CA ASP A 124 -12.91 -24.86 -9.12
C ASP A 124 -11.76 -24.70 -10.15
N GLY A 125 -11.18 -23.49 -10.24
CA GLY A 125 -10.10 -23.20 -11.17
C GLY A 125 -8.80 -23.89 -10.77
N GLN A 126 -8.01 -24.31 -11.77
CA GLN A 126 -6.72 -24.91 -11.52
C GLN A 126 -5.72 -23.86 -11.03
N ALA A 127 -5.02 -24.13 -9.94
CA ALA A 127 -3.94 -23.28 -9.46
C ALA A 127 -2.75 -23.32 -10.43
N VAL A 128 -2.13 -22.16 -10.66
CA VAL A 128 -0.97 -22.00 -11.53
C VAL A 128 0.21 -21.54 -10.70
N GLU A 129 1.32 -22.26 -10.78
CA GLU A 129 2.59 -21.87 -10.16
C GLU A 129 3.41 -21.06 -11.17
N VAL A 130 3.94 -19.92 -10.72
CA VAL A 130 4.73 -19.01 -11.55
C VAL A 130 6.03 -18.64 -10.83
N GLU A 131 7.15 -18.76 -11.54
CA GLU A 131 8.47 -18.33 -11.07
C GLU A 131 8.74 -16.89 -11.52
N HIS A 132 9.24 -16.04 -10.62
CA HIS A 132 9.46 -14.63 -10.91
C HIS A 132 10.56 -14.02 -10.05
N GLY A 133 11.12 -12.89 -10.50
CA GLY A 133 12.22 -12.22 -9.82
C GLY A 133 11.78 -11.16 -8.82
N ALA A 134 10.58 -10.61 -8.97
CA ALA A 134 10.10 -9.50 -8.15
C ALA A 134 8.57 -9.48 -8.00
N VAL A 135 8.10 -8.78 -6.97
CA VAL A 135 6.68 -8.58 -6.68
C VAL A 135 6.36 -7.11 -6.48
N ILE A 136 5.27 -6.64 -7.08
CA ILE A 136 4.71 -5.31 -6.81
C ILE A 136 3.32 -5.47 -6.18
N VAL A 137 3.16 -4.91 -4.98
CA VAL A 137 1.89 -4.86 -4.26
C VAL A 137 1.13 -3.59 -4.62
N ALA A 138 -0.01 -3.75 -5.28
CA ALA A 138 -0.89 -2.68 -5.77
C ALA A 138 -2.38 -2.94 -5.42
N THR A 139 -2.65 -3.61 -4.29
CA THR A 139 -3.98 -4.08 -3.84
C THR A 139 -4.99 -2.98 -3.51
N GLY A 140 -4.59 -1.71 -3.58
CA GLY A 140 -5.47 -0.59 -3.34
C GLY A 140 -5.91 -0.45 -1.87
N ALA A 141 -7.09 0.11 -1.67
CA ALA A 141 -7.71 0.42 -0.39
C ALA A 141 -9.23 0.56 -0.60
N GLN A 142 -10.01 0.70 0.46
CA GLN A 142 -11.47 0.81 0.37
C GLN A 142 -12.01 2.07 1.06
N GLU A 143 -13.19 2.52 0.63
CA GLU A 143 -13.94 3.58 1.32
C GLU A 143 -14.44 3.04 2.67
N ILE A 144 -14.40 3.87 3.71
CA ILE A 144 -14.84 3.46 5.05
C ILE A 144 -16.37 3.32 5.06
N GLU A 145 -16.87 2.21 5.61
CA GLU A 145 -18.30 2.08 5.89
C GLU A 145 -18.68 2.96 7.10
N THR A 146 -19.77 3.73 6.97
CA THR A 146 -20.22 4.67 8.02
C THR A 146 -21.74 4.81 8.02
N ASP A 147 -22.30 4.98 9.22
CA ASP A 147 -23.68 5.39 9.48
C ASP A 147 -23.79 6.86 9.96
N GLU A 148 -22.66 7.59 10.00
CA GLU A 148 -22.64 9.00 10.35
C GLU A 148 -23.55 9.80 9.40
N TYR A 149 -24.17 10.86 9.92
CA TYR A 149 -24.94 11.83 9.13
C TYR A 149 -26.12 11.24 8.34
N LEU A 150 -26.77 10.20 8.89
CA LEU A 150 -27.89 9.47 8.27
C LEU A 150 -27.51 8.67 7.02
N ARG A 151 -26.22 8.34 6.84
CA ARG A 151 -25.79 7.45 5.77
C ARG A 151 -26.46 6.09 5.90
N GLY A 152 -27.04 5.60 4.79
CA GLY A 152 -27.82 4.37 4.74
C GLY A 152 -29.25 4.48 5.29
N GLN A 153 -29.62 5.63 5.86
CA GLN A 153 -30.95 5.90 6.40
C GLN A 153 -31.76 6.85 5.50
N ASP A 154 -31.10 7.81 4.85
CA ASP A 154 -31.72 8.74 3.89
C ASP A 154 -31.00 8.66 2.52
N PRO A 155 -31.71 8.41 1.41
CA PRO A 155 -31.11 8.26 0.08
C PRO A 155 -30.51 9.56 -0.50
N ARG A 156 -30.76 10.71 0.13
CA ARG A 156 -30.15 11.99 -0.26
C ARG A 156 -28.75 12.20 0.35
N VAL A 157 -28.31 11.29 1.22
CA VAL A 157 -26.98 11.29 1.84
C VAL A 157 -26.08 10.34 1.06
N LEU A 158 -25.20 10.91 0.24
CA LEU A 158 -24.33 10.21 -0.70
C LEU A 158 -22.87 10.28 -0.23
N THR A 159 -22.05 9.29 -0.57
CA THR A 159 -20.59 9.46 -0.52
C THR A 159 -20.12 10.31 -1.71
N LEU A 160 -18.88 10.82 -1.66
CA LEU A 160 -18.31 11.53 -2.82
C LEU A 160 -18.21 10.66 -4.06
N ARG A 161 -18.13 9.34 -3.89
CA ARG A 161 -18.10 8.37 -5.00
C ARG A 161 -19.46 8.29 -5.68
N GLU A 162 -20.50 8.06 -4.89
CA GLU A 162 -21.89 8.01 -5.36
C GLU A 162 -22.32 9.32 -6.02
N LEU A 163 -21.97 10.47 -5.41
CA LEU A 163 -22.23 11.78 -6.02
C LEU A 163 -21.51 11.95 -7.37
N GLU A 164 -20.28 11.46 -7.51
CA GLU A 164 -19.53 11.58 -8.76
C GLU A 164 -20.15 10.73 -9.87
N THR A 165 -20.55 9.50 -9.56
CA THR A 165 -21.28 8.62 -10.48
C THR A 165 -22.60 9.24 -10.94
N ALA A 166 -23.37 9.82 -10.00
CA ALA A 166 -24.59 10.55 -10.34
C ALA A 166 -24.30 11.80 -11.20
N LEU A 167 -23.25 12.57 -10.90
CA LEU A 167 -22.83 13.72 -11.73
C LEU A 167 -22.38 13.33 -13.14
N ALA A 168 -21.95 12.08 -13.34
CA ALA A 168 -21.58 11.52 -14.63
C ALA A 168 -22.79 11.08 -15.48
N GLY A 169 -23.98 10.96 -14.86
CA GLY A 169 -25.22 10.59 -15.54
C GLY A 169 -25.56 9.09 -15.47
N ASP A 170 -24.84 8.30 -14.67
CA ASP A 170 -25.04 6.85 -14.57
C ASP A 170 -26.28 6.47 -13.72
N ASP A 171 -26.81 7.43 -12.95
CA ASP A 171 -28.09 7.34 -12.24
C ASP A 171 -28.99 8.51 -12.67
N PRO A 172 -29.90 8.30 -13.65
CA PRO A 172 -30.76 9.37 -14.18
C PRO A 172 -31.64 10.03 -13.13
N ASP A 173 -32.21 9.24 -12.21
CA ASP A 173 -33.12 9.75 -11.16
C ASP A 173 -32.36 10.62 -10.17
N MET A 174 -31.15 10.23 -9.79
CA MET A 174 -30.31 11.05 -8.92
C MET A 174 -29.73 12.26 -9.67
N THR A 175 -29.44 12.12 -10.96
CA THR A 175 -28.98 13.24 -11.81
C THR A 175 -30.02 14.35 -11.85
N GLU A 176 -31.30 14.01 -12.04
CA GLU A 176 -32.39 14.99 -12.03
C GLU A 176 -32.54 15.68 -10.66
N LYS A 177 -32.38 14.93 -9.57
CA LYS A 177 -32.36 15.51 -8.21
C LYS A 177 -31.19 16.46 -8.01
N ILE A 178 -30.00 16.12 -8.51
CA ILE A 178 -28.81 16.99 -8.45
C ILE A 178 -29.04 18.27 -9.25
N ASP A 179 -29.60 18.17 -10.46
CA ASP A 179 -29.83 19.32 -11.34
C ASP A 179 -30.90 20.26 -10.78
N SER A 180 -31.89 19.73 -10.05
CA SER A 180 -32.94 20.50 -9.38
C SER A 180 -32.59 20.97 -7.96
N ALA A 181 -31.46 20.51 -7.40
CA ALA A 181 -31.02 20.87 -6.06
C ALA A 181 -30.72 22.37 -5.96
N ARG A 182 -31.23 22.99 -4.89
CA ARG A 182 -30.95 24.38 -4.51
C ARG A 182 -29.79 24.47 -3.52
N SER A 183 -29.57 23.42 -2.74
CA SER A 183 -28.47 23.36 -1.77
C SER A 183 -27.83 21.97 -1.66
N VAL A 184 -26.50 21.94 -1.72
CA VAL A 184 -25.69 20.73 -1.52
C VAL A 184 -24.67 20.99 -0.42
N VAL A 185 -24.64 20.13 0.59
CA VAL A 185 -23.72 20.25 1.73
C VAL A 185 -22.70 19.11 1.72
N PHE A 186 -21.42 19.45 1.64
CA PHE A 186 -20.32 18.51 1.79
C PHE A 186 -19.86 18.46 3.24
N VAL A 187 -19.70 17.26 3.80
CA VAL A 187 -19.14 17.07 5.15
C VAL A 187 -17.77 16.43 5.02
N GLN A 188 -16.72 17.15 5.41
CA GLN A 188 -15.34 16.65 5.35
C GLN A 188 -15.00 15.73 6.52
N CYS A 189 -13.95 14.93 6.35
CA CYS A 189 -13.34 14.11 7.40
C CYS A 189 -14.27 13.07 8.03
N VAL A 190 -15.24 12.53 7.27
CA VAL A 190 -16.12 11.47 7.75
C VAL A 190 -15.30 10.17 7.86
N GLY A 191 -15.22 9.56 9.05
CA GLY A 191 -14.33 8.42 9.30
C GLY A 191 -12.83 8.71 9.16
N SER A 192 -12.37 9.97 9.22
CA SER A 192 -10.94 10.31 9.16
C SER A 192 -10.60 11.45 10.13
N ARG A 193 -9.34 11.47 10.61
CA ARG A 193 -8.91 12.41 11.65
C ARG A 193 -9.82 12.33 12.89
N CYS A 194 -10.12 11.10 13.29
CA CYS A 194 -10.84 10.75 14.52
C CYS A 194 -9.97 9.86 15.39
N THR A 195 -10.43 9.55 16.60
CA THR A 195 -9.69 8.72 17.57
C THR A 195 -9.27 7.37 17.00
N GLU A 196 -10.16 6.71 16.27
CA GLU A 196 -9.92 5.39 15.68
C GLU A 196 -8.99 5.46 14.48
N ARG A 197 -9.00 6.58 13.76
CA ARG A 197 -8.26 6.80 12.51
C ARG A 197 -7.67 8.21 12.52
N PRO A 198 -6.53 8.41 13.23
CA PRO A 198 -5.95 9.75 13.43
C PRO A 198 -5.33 10.33 12.16
N TYR A 199 -5.25 9.56 11.07
CA TYR A 199 -4.70 9.99 9.80
C TYR A 199 -5.70 10.75 8.93
N CYS A 200 -5.18 11.49 7.96
CA CYS A 200 -5.97 12.11 6.91
C CYS A 200 -5.98 11.23 5.66
N SER A 201 -7.15 11.05 5.06
CA SER A 201 -7.30 10.25 3.83
C SER A 201 -6.85 10.97 2.55
N ARG A 202 -6.33 12.21 2.65
CA ARG A 202 -5.64 13.03 1.62
C ARG A 202 -6.39 13.36 0.32
N ILE A 203 -7.42 12.59 -0.03
CA ILE A 203 -8.15 12.67 -1.31
C ILE A 203 -9.46 13.47 -1.15
N CYS A 204 -10.06 13.41 0.05
CA CYS A 204 -11.42 13.89 0.34
C CYS A 204 -11.61 15.37 -0.03
N CYS A 205 -10.73 16.27 0.42
CA CYS A 205 -10.86 17.70 0.14
C CYS A 205 -10.82 18.00 -1.36
N ASN A 206 -9.85 17.42 -2.08
CA ASN A 206 -9.71 17.63 -3.52
C ASN A 206 -10.91 17.06 -4.29
N LYS A 207 -11.41 15.89 -3.89
CA LYS A 207 -12.60 15.29 -4.51
C LYS A 207 -13.87 16.13 -4.26
N SER A 208 -14.05 16.68 -3.06
CA SER A 208 -15.16 17.60 -2.79
C SER A 208 -15.06 18.90 -3.59
N ILE A 209 -13.87 19.51 -3.68
CA ILE A 209 -13.66 20.72 -4.49
C ILE A 209 -14.00 20.45 -5.96
N LYS A 210 -13.53 19.32 -6.50
CA LYS A 210 -13.82 18.87 -7.87
C LYS A 210 -15.33 18.73 -8.10
N ASN A 211 -16.02 18.01 -7.22
CA ASN A 211 -17.46 17.79 -7.35
C ASN A 211 -18.26 19.08 -7.15
N ALA A 212 -17.83 19.97 -6.25
CA ALA A 212 -18.42 21.30 -6.07
C ALA A 212 -18.30 22.18 -7.32
N LEU A 213 -17.13 22.20 -7.96
CA LEU A 213 -16.94 22.89 -9.23
C LEU A 213 -17.81 22.30 -10.34
N LYS A 214 -17.93 20.96 -10.40
CA LYS A 214 -18.80 20.29 -11.35
C LYS A 214 -20.27 20.67 -11.14
N LEU A 215 -20.75 20.71 -9.89
CA LEU A 215 -22.09 21.19 -9.54
C LEU A 215 -22.32 22.63 -10.01
N LYS A 216 -21.39 23.54 -9.69
CA LYS A 216 -21.44 24.94 -10.15
C LYS A 216 -21.42 25.08 -11.67
N GLY A 217 -20.73 24.19 -12.37
CA GLY A 217 -20.72 24.15 -13.84
C GLY A 217 -22.05 23.68 -14.45
N ARG A 218 -22.80 22.83 -13.75
CA ARG A 218 -24.14 22.36 -14.19
C ARG A 218 -25.23 23.38 -13.87
N ASN A 219 -25.22 23.89 -12.64
CA ASN A 219 -26.14 24.90 -12.14
C ASN A 219 -25.36 25.98 -11.37
N PRO A 220 -25.10 27.16 -11.97
CA PRO A 220 -24.37 28.24 -11.30
C PRO A 220 -25.03 28.74 -10.00
N ASP A 221 -26.36 28.64 -9.91
CA ASP A 221 -27.18 29.17 -8.81
C ASP A 221 -27.30 28.22 -7.61
N VAL A 222 -26.84 26.96 -7.72
CA VAL A 222 -26.87 26.00 -6.60
C VAL A 222 -26.00 26.49 -5.45
N ASN A 223 -26.53 26.48 -4.22
CA ASN A 223 -25.75 26.83 -3.03
C ASN A 223 -24.92 25.62 -2.60
N VAL A 224 -23.59 25.73 -2.68
CA VAL A 224 -22.69 24.66 -2.27
C VAL A 224 -21.96 25.06 -0.99
N TYR A 225 -22.13 24.26 0.05
CA TYR A 225 -21.47 24.44 1.34
C TYR A 225 -20.49 23.29 1.57
N VAL A 226 -19.27 23.61 1.98
CA VAL A 226 -18.26 22.62 2.36
C VAL A 226 -17.92 22.82 3.82
N LEU A 227 -18.37 21.88 4.67
CA LEU A 227 -18.08 21.86 6.10
C LEU A 227 -16.74 21.17 6.32
N TYR A 228 -15.75 21.87 6.86
CA TYR A 228 -14.38 21.39 6.93
C TYR A 228 -13.67 21.74 8.24
N ARG A 229 -12.60 21.01 8.57
CA ARG A 229 -11.65 21.40 9.63
C ARG A 229 -10.50 22.22 9.04
N ASP A 230 -9.79 21.61 8.10
CA ASP A 230 -8.74 22.22 7.30
C ASP A 230 -8.94 21.85 5.83
N VAL A 231 -8.78 22.82 4.92
CA VAL A 231 -8.76 22.53 3.47
C VAL A 231 -7.34 22.08 3.12
N ARG A 232 -7.19 20.82 2.69
CA ARG A 232 -5.88 20.25 2.31
C ARG A 232 -5.71 20.16 0.79
N ALA A 233 -5.78 21.31 0.12
CA ALA A 233 -5.58 21.43 -1.33
C ALA A 233 -4.10 21.67 -1.68
N TYR A 234 -3.23 20.69 -1.38
CA TYR A 234 -1.78 20.85 -1.52
C TYR A 234 -1.32 20.93 -2.99
N GLY A 235 -0.19 21.62 -3.21
CA GLY A 235 0.43 21.75 -4.52
C GLY A 235 -0.43 22.58 -5.48
N VAL A 236 -0.66 22.05 -6.68
CA VAL A 236 -1.44 22.74 -7.73
C VAL A 236 -2.94 22.80 -7.43
N HIS A 237 -3.43 21.99 -6.48
CA HIS A 237 -4.85 21.94 -6.12
C HIS A 237 -5.36 23.20 -5.43
N GLU A 238 -4.48 24.05 -4.89
CA GLU A 238 -4.84 25.36 -4.34
C GLU A 238 -5.51 26.27 -5.38
N LEU A 239 -5.16 26.11 -6.67
CA LEU A 239 -5.81 26.85 -7.76
C LEU A 239 -7.28 26.45 -7.91
N ALA A 240 -7.58 25.15 -7.80
CA ALA A 240 -8.95 24.65 -7.84
C ALA A 240 -9.75 25.08 -6.59
N TYR A 241 -9.11 25.12 -5.43
CA TYR A 241 -9.74 25.67 -4.22
C TYR A 241 -10.12 27.14 -4.40
N ARG A 242 -9.20 27.96 -4.93
CA ARG A 242 -9.48 29.36 -5.27
C ARG A 242 -10.65 29.48 -6.24
N GLN A 243 -10.62 28.72 -7.33
CA GLN A 243 -11.69 28.71 -8.33
C GLN A 243 -13.05 28.35 -7.72
N ALA A 244 -13.09 27.37 -6.81
CA ALA A 244 -14.33 27.00 -6.13
C ALA A 244 -14.88 28.16 -5.29
N ARG A 245 -14.03 28.87 -4.56
CA ARG A 245 -14.44 30.06 -3.79
C ARG A 245 -14.92 31.19 -4.70
N GLU A 246 -14.22 31.46 -5.79
CA GLU A 246 -14.61 32.47 -6.79
C GLU A 246 -15.94 32.12 -7.47
N SER A 247 -16.25 30.83 -7.60
CA SER A 247 -17.53 30.32 -8.12
C SER A 247 -18.67 30.35 -7.09
N GLY A 248 -18.42 30.91 -5.89
CA GLY A 248 -19.43 31.04 -4.83
C GLY A 248 -19.65 29.79 -3.98
N VAL A 249 -18.68 28.85 -3.95
CA VAL A 249 -18.70 27.75 -2.97
C VAL A 249 -18.32 28.30 -1.59
N ILE A 250 -19.17 28.04 -0.59
CA ILE A 250 -19.01 28.54 0.76
C ILE A 250 -18.33 27.48 1.62
N PHE A 251 -17.22 27.83 2.25
CA PHE A 251 -16.46 26.95 3.13
C PHE A 251 -16.69 27.34 4.58
N ILE A 252 -17.30 26.46 5.38
CA ILE A 252 -17.60 26.70 6.79
C ILE A 252 -16.71 25.80 7.64
N ARG A 253 -15.91 26.41 8.51
CA ARG A 253 -15.03 25.68 9.40
C ARG A 253 -15.82 25.09 10.57
N TYR A 254 -15.50 23.86 10.97
CA TYR A 254 -15.96 23.24 12.21
C TYR A 254 -14.78 22.67 12.99
N GLU A 255 -14.93 22.49 14.30
CA GLU A 255 -13.91 21.90 15.18
C GLU A 255 -14.23 20.43 15.51
N GLU A 256 -13.23 19.64 15.90
CA GLU A 256 -13.39 18.19 16.11
C GLU A 256 -14.41 17.84 17.20
N ASP A 257 -14.46 18.63 18.26
CA ASP A 257 -15.40 18.54 19.37
C ASP A 257 -16.78 19.15 19.07
N ALA A 258 -16.91 19.85 17.94
CA ALA A 258 -18.12 20.50 17.46
C ALA A 258 -18.44 20.05 16.01
N LYS A 259 -18.52 18.74 15.80
CA LYS A 259 -18.94 18.15 14.52
C LYS A 259 -20.33 18.67 14.10
N PRO A 260 -20.60 18.80 12.78
CA PRO A 260 -21.93 19.09 12.29
C PRO A 260 -22.96 18.06 12.78
N GLN A 261 -24.23 18.43 12.82
CA GLN A 261 -25.33 17.53 13.12
C GLN A 261 -26.30 17.51 11.94
N VAL A 262 -26.74 16.32 11.54
CA VAL A 262 -27.67 16.13 10.43
C VAL A 262 -28.96 15.53 10.95
N ALA A 263 -30.08 16.14 10.59
CA ALA A 263 -31.42 15.68 10.95
C ALA A 263 -32.34 15.73 9.74
N ALA A 264 -33.24 14.74 9.64
CA ALA A 264 -34.33 14.72 8.67
C ALA A 264 -35.63 15.09 9.40
N GLU A 265 -36.06 16.35 9.26
CA GLU A 265 -37.26 16.88 9.92
C GLU A 265 -38.23 17.42 8.88
N ASN A 266 -39.52 17.09 9.00
CA ASN A 266 -40.59 17.57 8.11
C ASN A 266 -40.32 17.34 6.60
N GLY A 267 -39.58 16.28 6.26
CA GLY A 267 -39.20 15.97 4.87
C GLY A 267 -37.98 16.72 4.35
N ALA A 268 -37.40 17.65 5.11
CA ALA A 268 -36.18 18.38 4.76
C ALA A 268 -34.96 17.81 5.50
N LEU A 269 -33.80 17.76 4.83
CA LEU A 269 -32.53 17.53 5.52
C LEU A 269 -32.00 18.87 6.04
N THR A 270 -31.63 18.89 7.31
CA THR A 270 -31.04 20.07 7.95
C THR A 270 -29.67 19.72 8.49
N VAL A 271 -28.70 20.59 8.23
CA VAL A 271 -27.34 20.49 8.73
C VAL A 271 -27.08 21.66 9.68
N ARG A 272 -26.80 21.35 10.95
CA ARG A 272 -26.46 22.33 11.99
C ARG A 272 -24.96 22.29 12.22
N VAL A 273 -24.31 23.45 12.22
CA VAL A 273 -22.87 23.57 12.45
C VAL A 273 -22.56 24.87 13.19
N LEU A 274 -21.69 24.81 14.21
CA LEU A 274 -21.18 25.99 14.88
C LEU A 274 -20.10 26.64 13.99
N ASP A 275 -20.37 27.84 13.48
CA ASP A 275 -19.38 28.60 12.72
C ASP A 275 -18.48 29.37 13.72
N PRO A 276 -17.17 29.05 13.80
CA PRO A 276 -16.27 29.67 14.77
C PRO A 276 -15.93 31.14 14.42
N ILE A 277 -16.13 31.56 13.17
CA ILE A 277 -15.91 32.95 12.74
C ILE A 277 -17.10 33.81 13.15
N LEU A 278 -18.33 33.30 12.98
CA LEU A 278 -19.55 34.01 13.38
C LEU A 278 -19.86 33.86 14.88
N GLY A 279 -19.31 32.84 15.54
CA GLY A 279 -19.57 32.54 16.95
C GLY A 279 -21.00 32.09 17.23
N ARG A 280 -21.69 31.52 16.24
CA ARG A 280 -23.08 31.07 16.35
C ARG A 280 -23.34 29.83 15.50
N GLU A 281 -24.38 29.09 15.85
CA GLU A 281 -24.86 27.98 15.02
C GLU A 281 -25.50 28.50 13.73
N VAL A 282 -25.14 27.84 12.64
CA VAL A 282 -25.72 28.02 11.32
C VAL A 282 -26.54 26.77 11.01
N VAL A 283 -27.79 26.97 10.57
CA VAL A 283 -28.68 25.90 10.12
C VAL A 283 -28.82 26.01 8.62
N ILE A 284 -28.48 24.94 7.91
CA ILE A 284 -28.48 24.86 6.45
C ILE A 284 -29.51 23.80 6.06
N GLU A 285 -30.54 24.18 5.32
CA GLU A 285 -31.41 23.22 4.65
C GLU A 285 -30.66 22.67 3.43
N ALA A 286 -30.56 21.35 3.35
CA ALA A 286 -29.82 20.63 2.31
C ALA A 286 -30.81 19.79 1.47
N ASP A 287 -30.72 19.88 0.16
CA ASP A 287 -31.41 18.92 -0.73
C ASP A 287 -30.59 17.62 -0.83
N LEU A 288 -29.26 17.75 -0.80
CA LEU A 288 -28.31 16.64 -0.85
C LEU A 288 -27.16 16.86 0.14
N ILE A 289 -26.69 15.77 0.74
CA ILE A 289 -25.50 15.75 1.58
C ILE A 289 -24.46 14.83 0.96
N ALA A 290 -23.24 15.31 0.81
CA ALA A 290 -22.13 14.60 0.22
C ALA A 290 -21.03 14.34 1.28
N LEU A 291 -20.90 13.10 1.71
CA LEU A 291 -19.95 12.69 2.74
C LEU A 291 -18.58 12.45 2.13
N ALA A 292 -17.59 13.22 2.60
CA ALA A 292 -16.18 13.01 2.29
C ALA A 292 -15.62 11.91 3.19
N VAL A 293 -16.04 10.69 2.90
CA VAL A 293 -15.66 9.48 3.61
C VAL A 293 -14.17 9.20 3.42
N GLY A 294 -13.54 8.71 4.49
CA GLY A 294 -12.14 8.33 4.50
C GLY A 294 -11.87 7.03 3.75
N ILE A 295 -10.57 6.75 3.60
CA ILE A 295 -10.05 5.52 3.01
C ILE A 295 -9.41 4.69 4.11
N GLU A 296 -9.62 3.39 4.06
CA GLU A 296 -8.95 2.43 4.92
C GLU A 296 -8.26 1.32 4.13
N ALA A 297 -7.26 0.71 4.73
CA ALA A 297 -6.54 -0.40 4.15
C ALA A 297 -7.47 -1.59 3.87
N GLN A 298 -7.12 -2.43 2.89
CA GLN A 298 -7.86 -3.66 2.62
C GLN A 298 -7.79 -4.61 3.84
N SER A 299 -8.90 -5.27 4.15
CA SER A 299 -8.98 -6.20 5.28
C SER A 299 -8.06 -7.42 5.13
N ASP A 300 -7.76 -7.82 3.89
CA ASP A 300 -6.90 -8.96 3.54
C ASP A 300 -5.40 -8.60 3.49
N ASN A 301 -5.02 -7.33 3.68
CA ASN A 301 -3.61 -6.91 3.73
C ASN A 301 -2.81 -7.70 4.77
N LYS A 302 -3.43 -8.08 5.91
CA LYS A 302 -2.76 -8.89 6.95
C LYS A 302 -2.31 -10.24 6.40
N VAL A 303 -3.16 -10.91 5.63
CA VAL A 303 -2.86 -12.21 5.03
C VAL A 303 -1.72 -12.08 4.02
N LEU A 304 -1.81 -11.09 3.13
CA LEU A 304 -0.76 -10.82 2.14
C LEU A 304 0.57 -10.39 2.79
N SER A 305 0.53 -9.59 3.86
CA SER A 305 1.72 -9.15 4.61
C SER A 305 2.49 -10.32 5.21
N GLN A 306 1.78 -11.36 5.69
CA GLN A 306 2.37 -12.56 6.25
C GLN A 306 3.04 -13.41 5.17
N MET A 307 2.38 -13.57 4.01
CA MET A 307 2.96 -14.28 2.86
C MET A 307 4.25 -13.60 2.36
N LEU A 308 4.19 -12.28 2.17
CA LEU A 308 5.33 -11.48 1.68
C LEU A 308 6.39 -11.19 2.74
N LYS A 309 6.08 -11.45 4.01
CA LYS A 309 6.92 -11.14 5.19
C LYS A 309 7.28 -9.65 5.25
N VAL A 310 6.30 -8.79 4.95
CA VAL A 310 6.46 -7.33 4.97
C VAL A 310 5.59 -6.71 6.07
N PRO A 311 6.04 -5.63 6.73
CA PRO A 311 5.29 -5.03 7.81
C PRO A 311 4.07 -4.22 7.32
N LEU A 312 3.06 -4.13 8.17
CA LEU A 312 1.99 -3.15 8.07
C LEU A 312 2.21 -2.07 9.15
N ASN A 313 1.73 -0.86 8.92
CA ASN A 313 1.63 0.16 9.95
C ASN A 313 0.44 -0.10 10.89
N SER A 314 0.26 0.74 11.91
CA SER A 314 -0.84 0.64 12.89
C SER A 314 -2.23 0.72 12.25
N GLU A 315 -2.33 1.29 11.05
CA GLU A 315 -3.55 1.55 10.29
C GLU A 315 -3.84 0.45 9.26
N GLY A 316 -2.99 -0.58 9.16
CA GLY A 316 -3.16 -1.72 8.25
C GLY A 316 -2.66 -1.49 6.83
N PHE A 317 -2.06 -0.34 6.52
CA PHE A 317 -1.39 -0.12 5.24
C PHE A 317 0.02 -0.72 5.25
N PHE A 318 0.53 -1.03 4.06
CA PHE A 318 1.88 -1.56 3.89
C PHE A 318 2.94 -0.52 4.27
N LEU A 319 3.90 -0.92 5.11
CA LEU A 319 4.98 -0.04 5.58
C LEU A 319 6.22 -0.21 4.70
N GLU A 320 6.67 0.88 4.10
CA GLU A 320 7.87 0.96 3.27
C GLU A 320 9.17 0.77 4.07
N ALA A 321 10.27 0.48 3.36
CA ALA A 321 11.58 0.31 3.96
C ALA A 321 12.11 1.60 4.61
N HIS A 322 11.91 2.74 3.94
CA HIS A 322 12.26 4.05 4.48
C HIS A 322 11.52 5.17 3.75
N VAL A 323 10.83 6.02 4.50
CA VAL A 323 10.02 7.20 4.09
C VAL A 323 10.63 8.17 3.05
N LYS A 324 11.94 8.08 2.76
CA LYS A 324 12.67 9.04 1.92
C LYS A 324 13.63 8.33 0.97
N LEU A 325 14.42 7.41 1.50
CA LEU A 325 15.46 6.73 0.72
C LEU A 325 14.89 5.59 -0.14
N ARG A 326 13.83 4.94 0.33
CA ARG A 326 13.23 3.75 -0.30
C ARG A 326 11.70 3.75 -0.10
N PRO A 327 10.97 4.74 -0.66
CA PRO A 327 9.56 4.96 -0.37
C PRO A 327 8.59 4.00 -1.08
N VAL A 328 9.12 3.14 -1.96
CA VAL A 328 8.33 2.13 -2.71
C VAL A 328 8.90 0.73 -2.54
N ASP A 329 9.98 0.57 -1.77
CA ASP A 329 10.58 -0.73 -1.48
C ASP A 329 10.05 -1.22 -0.13
N PHE A 330 9.98 -2.53 0.05
CA PHE A 330 9.90 -3.13 1.37
C PHE A 330 11.29 -3.42 1.94
N ALA A 331 11.34 -3.72 3.25
CA ALA A 331 12.54 -4.27 3.88
C ALA A 331 12.92 -5.64 3.29
N THR A 332 11.93 -6.39 2.79
CA THR A 332 12.14 -7.59 1.99
C THR A 332 12.55 -7.20 0.58
N ASP A 333 13.79 -7.55 0.20
CA ASP A 333 14.31 -7.26 -1.13
C ASP A 333 13.48 -7.96 -2.23
N GLY A 334 13.33 -7.28 -3.36
CA GLY A 334 12.54 -7.77 -4.50
C GLY A 334 11.02 -7.57 -4.38
N VAL A 335 10.54 -7.04 -3.26
CA VAL A 335 9.13 -6.72 -3.05
C VAL A 335 8.96 -5.20 -2.98
N PHE A 336 7.98 -4.67 -3.72
CA PHE A 336 7.72 -3.24 -3.84
C PHE A 336 6.23 -2.93 -3.61
N VAL A 337 5.89 -1.67 -3.36
CA VAL A 337 4.52 -1.22 -3.11
C VAL A 337 4.19 0.04 -3.89
N CYS A 338 2.97 0.11 -4.43
CA CYS A 338 2.44 1.32 -5.07
C CYS A 338 0.94 1.53 -4.83
N GLY A 339 0.47 2.74 -5.13
CA GLY A 339 -0.94 3.09 -5.03
C GLY A 339 -1.45 3.15 -3.59
N LEU A 340 -2.75 2.94 -3.43
CA LEU A 340 -3.42 3.09 -2.14
C LEU A 340 -3.04 2.01 -1.11
N ALA A 341 -2.45 0.89 -1.55
CA ALA A 341 -1.94 -0.16 -0.66
C ALA A 341 -0.89 0.38 0.34
N HIS A 342 -0.13 1.40 -0.08
CA HIS A 342 0.87 2.06 0.78
C HIS A 342 0.23 3.08 1.74
N TYR A 343 -0.66 3.94 1.26
CA TYR A 343 -1.42 4.93 2.06
C TYR A 343 -2.38 5.71 1.15
N PRO A 344 -3.37 6.46 1.69
CA PRO A 344 -4.30 7.27 0.89
C PRO A 344 -3.60 8.37 0.08
N LYS A 345 -3.76 8.37 -1.24
CA LYS A 345 -3.09 9.31 -2.17
C LYS A 345 -3.93 9.55 -3.42
N ASP A 346 -3.71 10.68 -4.09
CA ASP A 346 -4.43 10.95 -5.33
C ASP A 346 -3.96 10.07 -6.50
N VAL A 347 -4.69 10.13 -7.62
CA VAL A 347 -4.41 9.31 -8.82
C VAL A 347 -3.03 9.63 -9.40
N SER A 348 -2.64 10.90 -9.44
CA SER A 348 -1.35 11.30 -10.02
C SER A 348 -0.19 10.79 -9.18
N GLU A 349 -0.33 10.81 -7.85
CA GLU A 349 0.63 10.23 -6.91
C GLU A 349 0.66 8.71 -7.02
N ALA A 350 -0.50 8.06 -7.18
CA ALA A 350 -0.58 6.61 -7.36
C ALA A 350 0.14 6.16 -8.65
N VAL A 351 -0.09 6.87 -9.76
CA VAL A 351 0.61 6.63 -11.05
C VAL A 351 2.10 6.89 -10.91
N ALA A 352 2.51 8.03 -10.32
CA ALA A 352 3.92 8.32 -10.11
C ALA A 352 4.62 7.26 -9.24
N GLN A 353 3.95 6.80 -8.18
CA GLN A 353 4.47 5.75 -7.31
C GLN A 353 4.55 4.39 -8.03
N ALA A 354 3.59 4.09 -8.92
CA ALA A 354 3.63 2.88 -9.74
C ALA A 354 4.84 2.87 -10.67
N ARG A 355 5.13 3.99 -11.35
CA ARG A 355 6.34 4.13 -12.17
C ARG A 355 7.61 4.02 -11.35
N ALA A 356 7.63 4.59 -10.14
CA ALA A 356 8.75 4.44 -9.22
C ALA A 356 8.95 2.96 -8.82
N ALA A 357 7.89 2.24 -8.47
CA ALA A 357 7.96 0.81 -8.14
C ALA A 357 8.45 -0.02 -9.34
N ALA A 358 7.97 0.26 -10.54
CA ALA A 358 8.45 -0.36 -11.78
C ALA A 358 9.96 -0.09 -11.99
N GLY A 359 10.41 1.15 -11.86
CA GLY A 359 11.82 1.51 -11.96
C GLY A 359 12.70 0.81 -10.91
N ARG A 360 12.19 0.63 -9.68
CA ARG A 360 12.89 -0.12 -8.63
C ARG A 360 12.92 -1.62 -8.89
N ALA A 361 11.81 -2.20 -9.34
CA ALA A 361 11.74 -3.61 -9.75
C ALA A 361 12.71 -3.91 -10.89
N MET A 362 12.83 -3.01 -11.87
CA MET A 362 13.78 -3.15 -12.98
C MET A 362 15.24 -3.31 -12.50
N THR A 363 15.63 -2.73 -11.36
CA THR A 363 16.99 -2.90 -10.81
C THR A 363 17.30 -4.34 -10.36
N VAL A 364 16.25 -5.14 -10.16
CA VAL A 364 16.33 -6.58 -9.86
C VAL A 364 16.22 -7.36 -11.17
N LEU A 365 15.18 -7.08 -11.96
CA LEU A 365 14.83 -7.84 -13.17
C LEU A 365 15.83 -7.68 -14.31
N SER A 366 16.61 -6.58 -14.34
CA SER A 366 17.63 -6.36 -15.37
C SER A 366 18.93 -7.15 -15.13
N LYS A 367 19.04 -7.90 -14.03
CA LYS A 367 20.23 -8.66 -13.69
C LYS A 367 20.01 -10.12 -14.05
N GLU A 368 20.97 -10.75 -14.72
CA GLU A 368 20.94 -12.20 -14.95
C GLU A 368 21.14 -12.99 -13.65
N THR A 369 21.81 -12.37 -12.67
CA THR A 369 22.12 -13.01 -11.39
C THR A 369 22.06 -12.04 -10.21
N ILE A 370 21.78 -12.59 -9.02
CA ILE A 370 21.74 -11.84 -7.76
C ILE A 370 22.74 -12.43 -6.78
N GLU A 371 23.44 -11.56 -6.07
CA GLU A 371 24.32 -11.95 -4.98
C GLU A 371 23.51 -12.38 -3.77
N ALA A 372 23.73 -13.61 -3.29
CA ALA A 372 23.12 -14.05 -2.06
C ALA A 372 23.67 -13.24 -0.87
N PRO A 373 22.85 -12.96 0.16
CA PRO A 373 23.32 -12.30 1.35
C PRO A 373 24.47 -13.10 1.98
N GLY A 374 25.56 -12.45 2.38
CA GLY A 374 26.72 -13.16 2.93
C GLY A 374 26.52 -13.69 4.37
N LYS A 375 25.53 -13.17 5.09
CA LYS A 375 25.22 -13.53 6.49
C LYS A 375 24.27 -14.73 6.54
N VAL A 376 24.72 -15.90 6.11
CA VAL A 376 23.91 -17.13 6.14
C VAL A 376 24.34 -18.06 7.27
N SER A 377 23.42 -18.94 7.66
CA SER A 377 23.71 -20.02 8.59
C SER A 377 24.56 -21.11 7.93
N LEU A 378 25.49 -21.68 8.68
CA LEU A 378 26.37 -22.76 8.25
C LEU A 378 26.26 -23.90 9.25
N VAL A 379 25.99 -25.12 8.77
CA VAL A 379 25.97 -26.33 9.60
C VAL A 379 27.35 -27.00 9.55
N ARG A 380 27.94 -27.23 10.72
CA ARG A 380 29.11 -28.08 10.94
C ARG A 380 28.66 -29.53 11.07
N ALA A 381 28.75 -30.28 9.98
CA ALA A 381 28.26 -31.66 9.89
C ALA A 381 28.81 -32.55 11.00
N GLU A 382 30.06 -32.35 11.41
CA GLU A 382 30.74 -33.11 12.45
C GLU A 382 30.17 -32.90 13.86
N ARG A 383 29.39 -31.83 14.10
CA ARG A 383 28.69 -31.56 15.37
C ARG A 383 27.18 -31.77 15.29
N CYS A 384 26.64 -31.98 14.09
CA CYS A 384 25.20 -32.05 13.88
C CYS A 384 24.68 -33.45 14.24
N ALA A 385 23.69 -33.51 15.12
CA ALA A 385 23.02 -34.77 15.49
C ALA A 385 21.77 -35.09 14.63
N GLY A 386 21.45 -34.26 13.63
CA GLY A 386 20.28 -34.45 12.75
C GLY A 386 18.93 -34.35 13.46
N CYS A 387 18.83 -33.61 14.59
CA CYS A 387 17.63 -33.61 15.44
C CYS A 387 16.41 -32.84 14.88
N GLY A 388 16.57 -32.07 13.80
CA GLY A 388 15.47 -31.35 13.15
C GLY A 388 14.99 -30.07 13.85
N ALA A 389 15.46 -29.73 15.05
CA ALA A 389 15.01 -28.53 15.77
C ALA A 389 15.22 -27.22 15.00
N CYS A 390 16.31 -27.15 14.23
CA CYS A 390 16.64 -26.00 13.39
C CYS A 390 15.71 -25.85 12.17
N VAL A 391 15.14 -26.95 11.66
CA VAL A 391 14.17 -26.93 10.57
C VAL A 391 12.86 -26.33 11.06
N ALA A 392 12.38 -26.77 12.22
CA ALA A 392 11.13 -26.31 12.82
C ALA A 392 11.11 -24.81 13.16
N VAL A 393 12.27 -24.22 13.49
CA VAL A 393 12.35 -22.81 13.89
C VAL A 393 12.61 -21.86 12.71
N CYS A 394 12.93 -22.37 11.52
CA CYS A 394 13.28 -21.51 10.39
C CYS A 394 12.03 -20.91 9.74
N PRO A 395 11.78 -19.58 9.82
CA PRO A 395 10.59 -18.98 9.21
C PRO A 395 10.70 -18.85 7.68
N PHE A 396 11.83 -19.25 7.10
CA PHE A 396 12.12 -19.15 5.67
C PHE A 396 12.23 -20.52 4.98
N GLY A 397 12.07 -21.63 5.73
CA GLY A 397 12.26 -22.98 5.16
C GLY A 397 13.67 -23.23 4.64
N ALA A 398 14.67 -22.49 5.12
CA ALA A 398 16.04 -22.54 4.60
C ALA A 398 16.85 -23.75 5.11
N LEU A 399 16.29 -24.58 5.99
CA LEU A 399 16.97 -25.75 6.53
C LEU A 399 16.17 -27.01 6.28
N GLU A 400 16.86 -28.08 5.95
CA GLU A 400 16.32 -29.43 5.82
C GLU A 400 17.29 -30.46 6.43
N ILE A 401 16.82 -31.69 6.62
CA ILE A 401 17.67 -32.80 7.06
C ILE A 401 18.06 -33.63 5.83
N ASP A 402 19.36 -33.67 5.53
CA ASP A 402 19.92 -34.64 4.59
C ASP A 402 19.78 -36.03 5.23
N GLN A 403 18.89 -36.84 4.69
CA GLN A 403 18.53 -38.16 5.24
C GLN A 403 19.69 -39.16 5.14
N GLU A 404 20.56 -39.02 4.14
CA GLU A 404 21.70 -39.92 3.94
C GLU A 404 22.80 -39.62 4.94
N LYS A 405 23.16 -38.33 5.08
CA LYS A 405 24.22 -37.89 5.99
C LYS A 405 23.73 -37.73 7.43
N ARG A 406 22.41 -37.71 7.63
CA ARG A 406 21.73 -37.45 8.91
C ARG A 406 22.17 -36.14 9.57
N VAL A 407 22.43 -35.12 8.76
CA VAL A 407 22.81 -33.78 9.22
C VAL A 407 21.84 -32.75 8.65
N ALA A 408 21.70 -31.62 9.35
CA ALA A 408 21.01 -30.48 8.79
C ALA A 408 21.85 -29.86 7.67
N VAL A 409 21.21 -29.42 6.60
CA VAL A 409 21.83 -28.63 5.54
C VAL A 409 21.07 -27.31 5.40
N VAL A 410 21.77 -26.27 4.94
CA VAL A 410 21.21 -24.93 4.77
C VAL A 410 21.15 -24.62 3.29
N ASN A 411 19.97 -24.27 2.80
CA ASN A 411 19.83 -23.57 1.54
C ASN A 411 20.23 -22.11 1.78
N GLU A 412 21.47 -21.77 1.42
CA GLU A 412 22.05 -20.45 1.65
C GLU A 412 21.27 -19.33 0.93
N ALA A 413 20.58 -19.65 -0.17
CA ALA A 413 19.77 -18.70 -0.93
C ALA A 413 18.49 -18.28 -0.19
N LEU A 414 17.87 -19.22 0.53
CA LEU A 414 16.69 -18.96 1.38
C LEU A 414 17.05 -18.35 2.74
N CYS A 415 18.31 -18.48 3.17
CA CYS A 415 18.73 -18.06 4.50
C CYS A 415 18.83 -16.52 4.61
N LYS A 416 17.97 -15.90 5.43
CA LYS A 416 18.01 -14.45 5.71
C LYS A 416 18.91 -14.05 6.88
N GLY A 417 19.65 -14.99 7.45
CA GLY A 417 20.64 -14.66 8.48
C GLY A 417 20.09 -14.20 9.83
N CYS A 418 18.85 -14.57 10.20
CA CYS A 418 18.26 -14.13 11.47
C CYS A 418 18.87 -14.81 12.70
N GLY A 419 19.56 -15.93 12.54
CA GLY A 419 20.22 -16.65 13.64
C GLY A 419 19.31 -17.49 14.54
N ALA A 420 18.02 -17.61 14.24
CA ALA A 420 17.07 -18.40 15.05
C ALA A 420 17.47 -19.88 15.18
N CYS A 421 17.97 -20.48 14.09
CA CYS A 421 18.48 -21.84 14.09
C CYS A 421 19.78 -21.99 14.90
N THR A 422 20.69 -21.01 14.85
CA THR A 422 21.90 -20.94 15.67
C THR A 422 21.54 -20.95 17.16
N ALA A 423 20.66 -20.04 17.59
CA ALA A 423 20.23 -19.95 18.98
C ALA A 423 19.49 -21.22 19.49
N THR A 424 18.85 -21.95 18.60
CA THR A 424 18.12 -23.19 18.93
C THR A 424 19.03 -24.43 18.92
N CYS A 425 20.21 -24.36 18.30
CA CYS A 425 21.06 -25.52 18.09
C CYS A 425 21.74 -25.98 19.39
N ARG A 426 21.19 -27.01 20.02
CA ARG A 426 21.70 -27.57 21.28
C ARG A 426 23.12 -28.13 21.20
N SER A 427 23.53 -28.60 20.02
CA SER A 427 24.87 -29.15 19.81
C SER A 427 25.91 -28.09 19.38
N GLY A 428 25.53 -26.81 19.25
CA GLY A 428 26.42 -25.76 18.76
C GLY A 428 26.96 -26.05 17.36
N ALA A 429 26.16 -26.74 16.54
CA ALA A 429 26.53 -27.17 15.20
C ALA A 429 26.20 -26.14 14.12
N ILE A 430 25.44 -25.09 14.44
CA ILE A 430 25.01 -24.08 13.46
C ILE A 430 25.60 -22.74 13.82
N ASP A 431 26.48 -22.23 12.97
CA ASP A 431 27.03 -20.88 13.06
C ASP A 431 26.27 -19.91 12.15
N LEU A 432 26.25 -18.64 12.51
CA LEU A 432 25.83 -17.56 11.61
C LEU A 432 27.06 -16.81 11.10
N ARG A 433 27.28 -16.78 9.78
CA ARG A 433 28.42 -16.05 9.20
C ARG A 433 28.34 -14.56 9.57
N GLY A 434 29.43 -14.03 10.13
CA GLY A 434 29.52 -12.66 10.64
C GLY A 434 29.03 -12.48 12.08
N PHE A 435 28.43 -13.50 12.69
CA PHE A 435 27.95 -13.53 14.07
C PHE A 435 28.20 -14.92 14.70
N ARG A 436 29.40 -15.47 14.52
CA ARG A 436 29.78 -16.75 15.17
C ARG A 436 29.88 -16.57 16.68
N ASP A 437 29.72 -17.65 17.42
CA ASP A 437 29.81 -17.64 18.88
C ASP A 437 31.13 -17.03 19.35
N GLU A 438 32.26 -17.33 18.70
CA GLU A 438 33.56 -16.75 19.08
C GLU A 438 33.60 -15.23 18.86
N GLN A 439 32.92 -14.72 17.84
CA GLN A 439 32.83 -13.29 17.56
C GLN A 439 31.93 -12.58 18.57
N LEU A 440 30.82 -13.22 18.96
CA LEU A 440 29.90 -12.69 19.97
C LEU A 440 30.56 -12.67 21.36
N VAL A 441 31.24 -13.75 21.75
CA VAL A 441 31.97 -13.83 23.03
C VAL A 441 33.06 -12.76 23.08
N ALA A 442 33.87 -12.61 22.02
CA ALA A 442 34.89 -11.56 21.95
C ALA A 442 34.27 -10.14 22.06
N ALA A 443 33.10 -9.92 21.45
CA ALA A 443 32.37 -8.65 21.59
C ALA A 443 31.83 -8.43 23.02
N MET A 444 31.45 -9.48 23.74
CA MET A 444 31.02 -9.37 25.14
C MET A 444 32.19 -9.13 26.10
N GLU A 445 33.30 -9.84 25.91
CA GLU A 445 34.51 -9.69 26.73
C GLU A 445 35.08 -8.28 26.67
N THR A 446 34.97 -7.60 25.53
CA THR A 446 35.42 -6.20 25.39
C THR A 446 34.54 -5.19 26.13
N VAL A 447 33.28 -5.52 26.43
CA VAL A 447 32.37 -4.67 27.23
C VAL A 447 32.48 -4.97 28.73
N ALA A 448 32.99 -6.15 29.10
CA ALA A 448 33.14 -6.58 30.49
C ALA A 448 34.41 -6.03 31.18
N VAL A 449 35.29 -5.36 30.44
CA VAL A 449 36.49 -4.64 30.92
C VAL A 449 36.22 -3.15 30.95
#